data_AF-A0A7H8JU05-F1
#
_entry.id   AF-A0A7H8JU05-F1
#
_cell.length_a   1.000
_cell.length_b   1.000
_cell.length_c   1.000
_cell.angle_alpha   90.00
_cell.angle_beta   90.00
_cell.angle_gamma   90.00
#
_symmetry.space_group_name_H-M   'P 1'
#
loop_
_entity.id
_entity.type
_entity.pdbx_description
1 polymer ?
#
loop_
_entity_poly.entity_id
_entity_poly.type
_entity_poly.pdbx_seq_one_letter_code
_entity_poly.pdbx_strand_id
1 'polypeptide(L)' 'MSDVPVVGETVRDTNRDRVGVVMGREGGLFQLRPPGGGLEWDARAQDIESLPRH' A
#
# COMPACT_ATOMS: atom_id res chain seq x y z
N MET A 1 3.59 8.16 16.52
CA MET A 1 2.89 6.89 16.24
C MET A 1 2.59 6.94 14.76
N SER A 2 3.35 6.21 13.93
CA SER A 2 3.07 6.18 12.50
C SER A 2 1.71 5.51 12.33
N ASP A 3 0.76 6.26 11.78
CA ASP A 3 -0.58 5.73 11.53
C ASP A 3 -0.45 4.59 10.51
N VAL A 4 -1.06 3.44 10.81
CA VAL A 4 -0.97 2.26 9.95
C VAL A 4 -1.88 2.54 8.75
N PRO A 5 -1.40 2.47 7.49
CA PRO A 5 -2.23 2.76 6.34
C PRO A 5 -3.54 1.95 6.33
N VAL A 6 -4.64 2.59 6.00
CA VAL A 6 -5.97 1.96 6.02
C VAL A 6 -6.41 1.51 4.62
N VAL A 7 -7.37 0.60 4.55
CA VAL A 7 -7.97 0.17 3.28
C VAL A 7 -8.51 1.39 2.50
N GLY A 8 -8.22 1.46 1.21
CA GLY A 8 -8.53 2.58 0.32
C GLY A 8 -7.50 3.71 0.32
N GLU A 9 -6.49 3.66 1.20
CA GLU A 9 -5.40 4.63 1.20
C GLU A 9 -4.41 4.37 0.07
N THR A 10 -3.88 5.43 -0.53
CA THR A 10 -2.84 5.34 -1.57
C THR A 10 -1.48 5.41 -0.91
N VAL A 11 -0.62 4.43 -1.23
CA VAL A 11 0.73 4.30 -0.67
C VAL A 11 1.75 4.10 -1.80
N ARG A 12 3.00 4.47 -1.55
CA ARG A 12 4.15 4.09 -2.38
C ARG A 12 4.82 2.87 -1.76
N ASP A 13 4.95 1.79 -2.52
CA ASP A 13 5.85 0.66 -2.22
C ASP A 13 7.26 1.05 -2.69
N THR A 14 8.15 1.35 -1.75
CA THR A 14 9.52 1.79 -2.00
C THR A 14 10.44 0.65 -2.43
N ASN A 15 10.12 -0.59 -2.05
CA ASN A 15 10.89 -1.77 -2.46
C ASN A 15 10.65 -2.12 -3.94
N ARG A 16 9.44 -1.85 -4.46
CA ARG A 16 9.10 -2.10 -5.88
C ARG A 16 9.08 -0.85 -6.75
N ASP A 17 9.24 0.33 -6.15
CA ASP A 17 9.08 1.64 -6.79
C ASP A 17 7.74 1.79 -7.54
N ARG A 18 6.63 1.47 -6.84
CA ARG A 18 5.27 1.49 -7.42
C ARG A 18 4.27 2.09 -6.46
N VAL A 19 3.20 2.67 -7.00
CA VAL A 19 2.06 3.19 -6.22
C VAL A 19 0.93 2.17 -6.22
N GLY A 20 0.34 1.96 -5.04
CA GLY A 20 -0.81 1.07 -4.84
C GLY A 20 -1.85 1.66 -3.89
N VAL A 21 -3.05 1.12 -3.96
CA VAL A 21 -4.14 1.34 -3.02
C VAL A 21 -4.19 0.15 -2.07
N VAL A 22 -4.27 0.40 -0.77
CA VAL A 22 -4.40 -0.65 0.25
C VAL A 22 -5.75 -1.34 0.10
N MET A 23 -5.73 -2.65 -0.12
CA MET A 23 -6.91 -3.50 -0.22
C MET A 23 -7.20 -4.24 1.08
N GLY A 24 -6.15 -4.49 1.87
CA GLY A 24 -6.23 -5.25 3.11
C GLY A 24 -4.86 -5.42 3.76
N ARG A 25 -4.86 -6.10 4.91
CA ARG A 25 -3.63 -6.50 5.61
C ARG A 25 -3.81 -7.90 6.19
N GLU A 26 -2.92 -8.81 5.83
CA GLU A 26 -2.94 -10.20 6.29
C GLU A 26 -1.52 -10.68 6.58
N GLY A 27 -1.33 -11.44 7.66
CA GLY A 27 0.00 -11.96 8.03
C GLY A 27 1.06 -10.87 8.25
N GLY A 28 0.65 -9.62 8.51
CA GLY A 28 1.55 -8.47 8.63
C GLY A 28 1.94 -7.80 7.30
N LEU A 29 1.50 -8.33 6.17
CA LEU A 29 1.71 -7.76 4.84
C LEU A 29 0.49 -6.95 4.40
N PHE A 30 0.73 -5.89 3.65
CA PHE A 30 -0.29 -5.07 2.99
C PHE A 30 -0.55 -5.60 1.59
N GLN A 31 -1.82 -5.88 1.30
CA GLN A 31 -2.27 -6.20 -0.06
C GLN A 31 -2.53 -4.89 -0.79
N LEU A 32 -1.79 -4.64 -1.87
CA LEU A 32 -1.85 -3.42 -2.67
C LEU A 32 -2.36 -3.73 -4.08
N ARG A 33 -3.12 -2.81 -4.65
CA ARG A 33 -3.59 -2.86 -6.04
C ARG A 33 -3.22 -1.57 -6.79
N PRO A 34 -2.91 -1.59 -8.10
CA PRO A 34 -2.63 -0.33 -8.80
C PRO A 34 -3.91 0.54 -8.83
N PRO A 35 -3.81 1.88 -8.76
CA PRO A 35 -4.97 2.77 -8.79
C PRO A 35 -5.87 2.60 -10.02
N GLY A 36 -5.30 2.20 -11.17
CA GLY A 36 -6.04 1.91 -12.40
C GLY A 36 -6.58 0.48 -12.51
N GLY A 37 -6.48 -0.32 -11.44
CA GLY A 37 -6.74 -1.76 -11.48
C GLY A 37 -5.54 -2.58 -11.97
N GLY A 38 -5.67 -3.90 -11.94
CA GLY A 38 -4.60 -4.85 -12.27
C GLY A 38 -4.32 -5.84 -11.14
N LEU A 39 -3.18 -6.52 -11.23
CA LEU A 39 -2.80 -7.56 -10.29
C LEU A 39 -2.40 -6.96 -8.94
N GLU A 40 -2.90 -7.55 -7.86
CA GLU A 40 -2.51 -7.22 -6.50
C GLU A 40 -1.11 -7.72 -6.16
N TRP A 41 -0.47 -7.11 -5.16
CA TRP A 41 0.80 -7.58 -4.62
C TRP A 41 0.91 -7.28 -3.13
N ASP A 42 1.74 -8.07 -2.45
CA ASP A 42 2.01 -7.90 -1.02
C ASP A 42 3.24 -7.02 -0.77
N ALA A 43 3.14 -6.08 0.17
CA ALA A 43 4.22 -5.21 0.63
C ALA A 43 4.37 -5.24 2.15
N ARG A 44 5.60 -5.06 2.66
CA ARG A 44 5.83 -4.95 4.11
C ARG A 44 5.48 -3.55 4.59
N ALA A 45 5.10 -3.44 5.86
CA ALA A 45 4.82 -2.15 6.50
C ALA A 45 5.99 -1.15 6.39
N GLN A 46 7.23 -1.65 6.47
CA GLN A 46 8.44 -0.83 6.40
C GLN A 46 8.79 -0.37 4.97
N ASP A 47 8.19 -1.00 3.96
CA ASP A 47 8.44 -0.71 2.55
C ASP A 47 7.32 0.15 1.95
N ILE A 48 6.36 0.63 2.76
CA ILE A 48 5.24 1.45 2.29
C ILE A 48 5.20 2.82 2.96
N GLU A 49 4.87 3.84 2.16
CA GLU A 49 4.74 5.21 2.60
C GLU A 49 3.38 5.77 2.16
N SER A 50 2.60 6.32 3.10
CA SER A 50 1.35 7.00 2.79
C SER A 50 1.57 8.20 1.88
N LEU A 51 0.77 8.31 0.82
CA LEU A 51 0.77 9.46 -0.05
C LEU A 51 -0.36 10.42 0.34
N PRO A 52 -0.14 11.75 0.26
CA PRO A 52 -1.19 12.73 0.46
C PRO A 52 -2.33 12.51 -0.55
N ARG A 53 -3.58 12.62 -0.09
CA ARG A 53 -4.72 12.72 -1.01
C ARG A 53 -4.69 14.12 -1.64
N HIS A 54 -4.61 14.19 -2.97
CA HIS A 54 -4.76 15.43 -3.74
C HIS A 54 -6.23 15.75 -4.00
#